data_AF-A0A0F4T3D8-F1
#
_entry.id   AF-A0A0F4T3D8-F1
#
_cell.length_a   1.000
_cell.length_b   1.000
_cell.length_c   1.000
_cell.angle_alpha   90.00
_cell.angle_beta   90.00
_cell.angle_gamma   90.00
#
_symmetry.space_group_name_H-M   'P 1'
#
loop_
_entity.id
_entity.type
_entity.pdbx_description
1 polymer ?
#
loop_
_entity_poly.entity_id
_entity_poly.type
_entity_poly.pdbx_seq_one_letter_code
_entity_poly.pdbx_strand_id
1 'polypeptide(L)'
;MDRLLDLFPKLRIACTIPFNKKVSLVLQQIGFYSRIGKKIKISACDHEDIINWRVAKGHEVLGEKYDIILGKYDGIITPALQGELYAGLTEAMTNAHHHAYIAKRSDGIASPKSYKPWWMFSQEKNGMLTVVFCDLGVGIPNSLPYSDDEGWRKWYLVMSRFGLHKLGDARLINGAIRHSKTRTRQHNRGKGLTQIVETINASEGGTAILLSNRGWYQAKDGNETYDDYQRSINGTIITWQMPLVARPES
;
A
#
# COMPACT_ATOMS: atom_id res chain seq x y z
N MET A 1 -11.58 -7.35 -6.37
CA MET A 1 -12.22 -7.71 -7.66
C MET A 1 -11.23 -8.36 -8.61
N ASP A 2 -10.10 -7.70 -8.91
CA ASP A 2 -9.07 -8.22 -9.82
C ASP A 2 -8.70 -9.68 -9.56
N ARG A 3 -8.36 -10.05 -8.32
CA ARG A 3 -8.07 -11.43 -7.93
C ARG A 3 -9.14 -12.46 -8.28
N LEU A 4 -10.43 -12.13 -8.12
CA LEU A 4 -11.49 -13.08 -8.45
C LEU A 4 -11.59 -13.31 -9.96
N LEU A 5 -11.53 -12.23 -10.74
CA LEU A 5 -11.62 -12.31 -12.19
C LEU A 5 -10.36 -12.92 -12.83
N ASP A 6 -9.18 -12.75 -12.22
CA ASP A 6 -7.94 -13.39 -12.67
C ASP A 6 -7.94 -14.90 -12.40
N LEU A 7 -8.37 -15.31 -11.19
CA LEU A 7 -8.36 -16.72 -10.78
C LEU A 7 -9.53 -17.52 -11.35
N PHE A 8 -10.64 -16.85 -11.69
CA PHE A 8 -11.83 -17.48 -12.25
C PHE A 8 -12.23 -16.78 -13.56
N PRO A 9 -11.55 -17.05 -14.70
CA PRO A 9 -11.81 -16.35 -15.96
C PRO A 9 -13.24 -16.52 -16.51
N LYS A 10 -13.95 -17.56 -16.07
CA LYS A 10 -15.36 -17.80 -16.41
C LYS A 10 -16.33 -16.99 -15.55
N LEU A 11 -15.88 -16.41 -14.43
CA LEU A 11 -16.70 -15.59 -13.56
C LEU A 11 -17.08 -14.31 -14.30
N ARG A 12 -18.38 -14.01 -14.33
CA ARG A 12 -18.91 -12.77 -14.90
C ARG A 12 -19.45 -11.90 -13.79
N ILE A 13 -18.99 -10.66 -13.73
CA ILE A 13 -19.50 -9.64 -12.81
C ILE A 13 -20.36 -8.67 -13.62
N ALA A 14 -21.63 -8.57 -13.25
CA ALA A 14 -22.54 -7.60 -13.84
C ALA A 14 -22.60 -6.33 -12.97
N CYS A 15 -22.84 -5.20 -13.62
CA CYS A 15 -23.01 -3.91 -12.96
C CYS A 15 -24.06 -3.07 -13.69
N THR A 16 -24.90 -2.40 -12.91
CA THR A 16 -25.77 -1.31 -13.37
C THR A 16 -25.00 0.00 -13.24
N ILE A 17 -24.94 0.78 -14.31
CA ILE A 17 -24.22 2.06 -14.32
C ILE A 17 -24.89 2.99 -13.30
N PRO A 18 -24.16 3.57 -12.34
CA PRO A 18 -24.73 4.47 -11.36
C PRO A 18 -25.36 5.70 -12.02
N PHE A 19 -26.54 6.11 -11.54
CA PHE A 19 -27.18 7.37 -11.96
C PHE A 19 -26.34 8.60 -11.60
N ASN A 20 -25.60 8.53 -10.48
CA ASN A 20 -24.69 9.60 -10.08
C ASN A 20 -23.48 9.65 -11.03
N LYS A 21 -23.38 10.73 -11.82
CA LYS A 21 -22.31 10.94 -12.79
C LYS A 21 -20.92 10.87 -12.16
N LYS A 22 -20.73 11.47 -10.97
CA LYS A 22 -19.45 11.47 -10.25
C LYS A 22 -19.00 10.05 -9.90
N VAL A 23 -19.92 9.23 -9.37
CA VAL A 23 -19.63 7.81 -9.06
C VAL A 23 -19.28 7.05 -10.34
N SER A 24 -20.00 7.28 -11.44
CA SER A 24 -19.69 6.64 -12.72
C SER A 24 -18.31 7.05 -13.25
N LEU A 25 -17.94 8.34 -13.15
CA LEU A 25 -16.62 8.84 -13.50
C LEU A 25 -15.51 8.22 -12.63
N VAL A 26 -15.74 8.04 -11.34
CA VAL A 26 -14.82 7.31 -10.44
C VAL A 26 -14.60 5.89 -10.94
N LEU A 27 -15.67 5.13 -11.23
CA LEU A 27 -15.56 3.75 -11.73
C LEU A 27 -14.86 3.69 -13.09
N GLN A 28 -15.09 4.68 -13.96
CA GLN A 28 -14.34 4.81 -15.21
C GLN A 28 -12.86 5.06 -14.95
N GLN A 29 -12.52 6.03 -14.09
CA GLN A 29 -11.15 6.45 -13.78
C GLN A 29 -10.31 5.33 -13.18
N ILE A 30 -10.87 4.52 -12.29
CA ILE A 30 -10.16 3.37 -11.68
C ILE A 30 -10.16 2.13 -12.58
N GLY A 31 -10.73 2.20 -13.79
CA GLY A 31 -10.74 1.11 -14.76
C GLY A 31 -11.74 -0.02 -14.48
N PHE A 32 -12.72 0.19 -13.59
CA PHE A 32 -13.69 -0.83 -13.19
C PHE A 32 -14.50 -1.37 -14.37
N TYR A 33 -15.06 -0.50 -15.22
CA TYR A 33 -15.89 -0.93 -16.35
C TYR A 33 -15.12 -1.76 -17.37
N SER A 34 -13.89 -1.32 -17.70
CA SER A 34 -12.97 -2.07 -18.54
C SER A 34 -12.70 -3.46 -17.94
N ARG A 35 -12.46 -3.51 -16.62
CA ARG A 35 -12.13 -4.74 -15.91
C ARG A 35 -13.24 -5.79 -15.97
N ILE A 36 -14.51 -5.38 -15.92
CA ILE A 36 -15.67 -6.29 -16.01
C ILE A 36 -16.21 -6.45 -17.46
N GLY A 37 -15.55 -5.85 -18.46
CA GLY A 37 -16.00 -5.87 -19.85
C GLY A 37 -17.32 -5.12 -20.11
N LYS A 38 -17.67 -4.15 -19.25
CA LYS A 38 -18.88 -3.34 -19.42
C LYS A 38 -18.60 -2.23 -20.45
N LYS A 39 -19.29 -2.30 -21.59
CA LYS A 39 -19.29 -1.21 -22.57
C LYS A 39 -19.99 0.01 -21.99
N ILE A 40 -19.28 1.15 -21.98
CA ILE A 40 -19.79 2.45 -21.57
C ILE A 40 -19.37 3.50 -22.61
N LYS A 41 -20.09 4.62 -22.66
CA LYS A 41 -19.62 5.81 -23.38
C LYS A 41 -18.58 6.50 -22.49
N ILE A 42 -17.31 6.47 -22.90
CA ILE A 42 -16.24 7.17 -22.18
C ILE A 42 -16.59 8.64 -22.12
N SER A 43 -16.61 9.19 -20.91
CA SER A 43 -16.90 10.59 -20.66
C SER A 43 -15.61 11.29 -20.24
N ALA A 44 -15.38 12.52 -20.70
CA ALA A 44 -14.29 13.33 -20.17
C ALA A 44 -14.52 13.53 -18.66
N CYS A 45 -13.45 13.48 -17.89
CA CYS A 45 -13.49 13.78 -16.47
C CYS A 45 -12.97 15.21 -16.30
N ASP A 46 -13.86 16.11 -15.91
CA ASP A 46 -13.59 17.51 -15.56
C ASP A 46 -13.72 17.75 -14.04
N HIS A 47 -14.24 16.76 -13.31
CA HIS A 47 -14.46 16.89 -11.88
C HIS A 47 -13.13 16.93 -11.11
N GLU A 48 -12.83 18.06 -10.47
CA GLU A 48 -11.57 18.31 -9.73
C GLU A 48 -11.20 17.18 -8.75
N ASP A 49 -12.19 16.63 -8.06
CA ASP A 49 -12.03 15.51 -7.14
C ASP A 49 -11.49 14.21 -7.76
N ILE A 50 -11.54 14.05 -9.08
CA ILE A 50 -11.25 12.79 -9.80
C ILE A 50 -10.10 12.96 -10.80
N ILE A 51 -9.97 14.13 -11.42
CA ILE A 51 -8.96 14.37 -12.49
C ILE A 51 -7.52 14.14 -12.04
N ASN A 52 -7.26 14.27 -10.74
CA ASN A 52 -5.94 14.08 -10.14
C ASN A 52 -5.68 12.65 -9.68
N TRP A 53 -6.62 11.72 -9.88
CA TRP A 53 -6.45 10.33 -9.48
C TRP A 53 -5.55 9.60 -10.47
N ARG A 54 -4.59 8.86 -9.93
CA ARG A 54 -3.74 7.95 -10.69
C ARG A 54 -3.82 6.57 -10.06
N VAL A 55 -3.85 5.55 -10.91
CA VAL A 55 -3.91 4.15 -10.49
C VAL A 55 -2.82 3.37 -11.20
N ALA A 56 -2.15 2.49 -10.48
CA ALA A 56 -1.19 1.54 -11.01
C ALA A 56 -1.44 0.16 -10.40
N LYS A 57 -1.13 -0.89 -11.15
CA LYS A 57 -1.20 -2.27 -10.67
C LYS A 57 -0.14 -3.14 -11.33
N GLY A 58 0.32 -4.18 -10.66
CA GLY A 58 1.40 -5.04 -11.17
C GLY A 58 1.50 -6.39 -10.49
N HIS A 59 2.40 -7.25 -10.99
CA HIS A 59 2.73 -8.55 -10.40
C HIS A 59 4.23 -8.69 -10.05
N GLU A 60 5.05 -7.75 -10.51
CA GLU A 60 6.50 -7.74 -10.40
C GLU A 60 6.99 -6.43 -9.78
N VAL A 61 8.27 -6.39 -9.44
CA VAL A 61 8.99 -5.18 -9.02
C VAL A 61 9.49 -4.49 -10.29
N LEU A 62 8.63 -3.72 -10.96
CA LEU A 62 9.02 -2.96 -12.15
C LEU A 62 9.06 -1.48 -11.82
N GLY A 63 10.27 -0.89 -11.93
CA GLY A 63 10.53 0.52 -11.66
C GLY A 63 9.62 1.46 -12.46
N GLU A 64 9.33 1.14 -13.73
CA GLU A 64 8.51 1.94 -14.67
C GLU A 64 7.13 2.40 -14.15
N LYS A 65 6.63 1.79 -13.06
CA LYS A 65 5.37 2.22 -12.43
C LYS A 65 5.52 3.44 -11.53
N TYR A 66 6.73 3.92 -11.29
CA TYR A 66 7.01 5.16 -10.56
C TYR A 66 6.54 6.39 -11.35
N ASP A 67 6.85 6.47 -12.66
CA ASP A 67 6.55 7.64 -13.49
C ASP A 67 5.05 7.94 -13.51
N ILE A 68 4.25 6.87 -13.54
CA ILE A 68 2.79 6.94 -13.56
C ILE A 68 2.23 7.63 -12.30
N ILE A 69 2.89 7.44 -11.16
CA ILE A 69 2.39 7.85 -9.84
C ILE A 69 3.10 9.09 -9.31
N LEU A 70 4.43 9.12 -9.35
CA LEU A 70 5.25 10.20 -8.79
C LEU A 70 5.87 11.13 -9.83
N GLY A 71 6.08 10.69 -11.08
CA GLY A 71 6.74 11.52 -12.11
C GLY A 71 6.01 12.83 -12.42
N LYS A 72 4.71 12.89 -12.11
CA LYS A 72 3.91 14.13 -12.25
C LYS A 72 4.20 15.18 -11.18
N TYR A 73 4.91 14.81 -10.11
CA TYR A 73 5.27 15.67 -8.98
C TYR A 73 6.75 16.08 -8.99
N ASP A 74 7.47 15.75 -10.07
CA ASP A 74 8.85 16.18 -10.29
C ASP A 74 8.94 17.70 -10.19
N GLY A 75 9.82 18.19 -9.32
CA GLY A 75 10.00 19.61 -9.04
C GLY A 75 8.95 20.26 -8.12
N ILE A 76 7.89 19.53 -7.73
CA ILE A 76 6.90 19.98 -6.72
C ILE A 76 7.31 19.51 -5.32
N ILE A 77 7.80 18.27 -5.24
CA ILE A 77 8.41 17.72 -4.02
C ILE A 77 9.92 17.92 -4.08
N THR A 78 10.57 18.00 -2.91
CA THR A 78 12.02 18.14 -2.86
C THR A 78 12.68 16.88 -3.44
N PRO A 79 13.81 17.01 -4.18
CA PRO A 79 14.46 15.84 -4.79
C PRO A 79 14.87 14.76 -3.78
N ALA A 80 15.25 15.15 -2.57
CA ALA A 80 15.57 14.22 -1.49
C ALA A 80 14.35 13.40 -1.07
N LEU A 81 13.22 14.08 -0.86
CA LEU A 81 11.94 13.44 -0.53
C LEU A 81 11.49 12.50 -1.65
N GLN A 82 11.61 12.93 -2.91
CA GLN A 82 11.29 12.09 -4.06
C GLN A 82 12.10 10.78 -4.08
N GLY A 83 13.40 10.84 -3.82
CA GLY A 83 14.26 9.66 -3.74
C GLY A 83 13.87 8.70 -2.61
N GLU A 84 13.53 9.24 -1.44
CA GLU A 84 13.08 8.44 -0.29
C GLU A 84 11.72 7.77 -0.54
N LEU A 85 10.78 8.50 -1.17
CA LEU A 85 9.48 7.94 -1.56
C LEU A 85 9.63 6.85 -2.63
N TYR A 86 10.54 7.02 -3.59
CA TYR A 86 10.84 5.99 -4.59
C TYR A 86 11.41 4.73 -3.95
N ALA A 87 12.38 4.87 -3.04
CA ALA A 87 12.95 3.76 -2.30
C ALA A 87 11.88 3.04 -1.48
N GLY A 88 11.01 3.80 -0.81
CA GLY A 88 9.85 3.30 -0.09
C GLY A 88 8.88 2.50 -0.94
N LEU A 89 8.50 3.04 -2.10
CA LEU A 89 7.60 2.38 -3.07
C LEU A 89 8.20 1.09 -3.62
N THR A 90 9.48 1.13 -3.98
CA THR A 90 10.21 -0.04 -4.50
C THR A 90 10.26 -1.15 -3.44
N GLU A 91 10.47 -0.78 -2.18
CA GLU A 91 10.42 -1.73 -1.07
C GLU A 91 9.00 -2.29 -0.88
N ALA A 92 7.96 -1.46 -0.96
CA ALA A 92 6.58 -1.93 -0.86
C ALA A 92 6.24 -2.96 -1.96
N MET A 93 6.67 -2.71 -3.20
CA MET A 93 6.56 -3.67 -4.31
C MET A 93 7.37 -4.94 -4.07
N THR A 94 8.59 -4.80 -3.55
CA THR A 94 9.47 -5.91 -3.19
C THR A 94 8.84 -6.78 -2.10
N ASN A 95 8.26 -6.16 -1.07
CA ASN A 95 7.54 -6.84 0.01
C ASN A 95 6.29 -7.54 -0.51
N ALA A 96 5.53 -6.92 -1.41
CA ALA A 96 4.40 -7.58 -2.05
C ALA A 96 4.87 -8.81 -2.86
N HIS A 97 5.93 -8.67 -3.65
CA HIS A 97 6.43 -9.75 -4.49
C HIS A 97 7.04 -10.92 -3.67
N HIS A 98 7.84 -10.61 -2.64
CA HIS A 98 8.58 -11.63 -1.89
C HIS A 98 7.84 -12.16 -0.67
N HIS A 99 6.95 -11.39 -0.05
CA HIS A 99 6.37 -11.73 1.26
C HIS A 99 4.85 -11.81 1.30
N ALA A 100 4.13 -11.05 0.47
CA ALA A 100 2.66 -11.06 0.53
C ALA A 100 2.04 -12.42 0.16
N TYR A 101 2.65 -13.16 -0.77
CA TYR A 101 2.04 -14.39 -1.33
C TYR A 101 2.82 -15.67 -1.02
N ILE A 102 3.57 -15.69 0.08
CA ILE A 102 4.41 -16.85 0.49
C ILE A 102 3.64 -18.02 1.08
N ALA A 103 2.42 -17.75 1.58
CA ALA A 103 1.56 -18.76 2.17
C ALA A 103 0.11 -18.55 1.71
N LYS A 104 -0.73 -19.55 1.97
CA LYS A 104 -2.15 -19.47 1.64
C LYS A 104 -2.84 -18.44 2.54
N ARG A 105 -3.72 -17.65 1.95
CA ARG A 105 -4.61 -16.76 2.69
C ARG A 105 -5.67 -17.54 3.44
N SER A 106 -6.15 -16.95 4.53
CA SER A 106 -7.24 -17.45 5.37
C SER A 106 -8.63 -17.41 4.69
N ASP A 107 -8.74 -16.79 3.50
CA ASP A 107 -10.00 -16.68 2.77
C ASP A 107 -10.35 -17.90 1.89
N GLY A 108 -9.51 -18.95 1.92
CA GLY A 108 -9.79 -20.22 1.24
C GLY A 108 -9.63 -20.21 -0.28
N ILE A 109 -9.31 -19.07 -0.89
CA ILE A 109 -9.12 -18.98 -2.35
C ILE A 109 -7.65 -19.24 -2.69
N ALA A 110 -7.37 -20.38 -3.31
CA ALA A 110 -6.03 -20.72 -3.79
C ALA A 110 -5.65 -19.86 -5.01
N SER A 111 -4.37 -19.47 -5.08
CA SER A 111 -3.78 -18.81 -6.24
C SER A 111 -2.48 -19.49 -6.66
N PRO A 112 -2.10 -19.45 -7.95
CA PRO A 112 -0.79 -19.90 -8.40
C PRO A 112 0.35 -19.16 -7.67
N LYS A 113 1.51 -19.81 -7.47
CA LYS A 113 2.67 -19.16 -6.82
C LYS A 113 3.20 -17.93 -7.58
N SER A 114 2.97 -17.88 -8.90
CA SER A 114 3.31 -16.74 -9.75
C SER A 114 2.32 -15.57 -9.61
N TYR A 115 1.15 -15.78 -8.99
CA TYR A 115 0.13 -14.75 -8.82
C TYR A 115 0.46 -13.86 -7.63
N LYS A 116 1.15 -12.75 -7.90
CA LYS A 116 1.66 -11.83 -6.88
C LYS A 116 1.24 -10.37 -7.11
N PRO A 117 -0.06 -10.08 -7.23
CA PRO A 117 -0.49 -8.75 -7.62
C PRO A 117 -0.26 -7.70 -6.52
N TRP A 118 -0.17 -6.46 -6.92
CA TRP A 118 -0.23 -5.29 -6.05
C TRP A 118 -0.95 -4.16 -6.78
N TRP A 119 -1.51 -3.22 -6.01
CA TRP A 119 -2.20 -2.05 -6.51
C TRP A 119 -1.68 -0.80 -5.81
N MET A 120 -1.77 0.32 -6.53
CA MET A 120 -1.38 1.62 -6.03
C MET A 120 -2.34 2.67 -6.57
N PHE A 121 -2.57 3.68 -5.74
CA PHE A 121 -3.41 4.82 -6.01
C PHE A 121 -2.70 6.08 -5.52
N SER A 122 -2.78 7.18 -6.27
CA SER A 122 -2.41 8.50 -5.77
C SER A 122 -3.42 9.56 -6.12
N GLN A 123 -3.47 10.59 -5.29
CA GLN A 123 -4.29 11.77 -5.47
C GLN A 123 -3.52 13.00 -4.99
N GLU A 124 -3.58 14.06 -5.79
CA GLU A 124 -3.34 15.43 -5.33
C GLU A 124 -4.69 16.12 -5.08
N LYS A 125 -4.87 16.63 -3.86
CA LYS A 125 -6.06 17.42 -3.52
C LYS A 125 -5.72 18.40 -2.40
N ASN A 126 -6.14 19.66 -2.57
CA ASN A 126 -5.97 20.73 -1.58
C ASN A 126 -4.50 20.89 -1.12
N GLY A 127 -3.55 20.82 -2.06
CA GLY A 127 -2.12 20.90 -1.74
C GLY A 127 -1.55 19.68 -1.00
N MET A 128 -2.31 18.58 -0.88
CA MET A 128 -1.85 17.34 -0.26
C MET A 128 -1.68 16.25 -1.32
N LEU A 129 -0.55 15.56 -1.29
CA LEU A 129 -0.34 14.30 -1.98
C LEU A 129 -0.71 13.15 -1.05
N THR A 130 -1.65 12.31 -1.48
CA THR A 130 -1.98 11.04 -0.84
C THR A 130 -1.60 9.91 -1.77
N VAL A 131 -0.88 8.92 -1.24
CA VAL A 131 -0.55 7.68 -1.94
C VAL A 131 -0.99 6.51 -1.10
N VAL A 132 -1.57 5.51 -1.75
CA VAL A 132 -2.01 4.26 -1.16
C VAL A 132 -1.40 3.12 -1.96
N PHE A 133 -0.70 2.21 -1.30
CA PHE A 133 -0.20 0.97 -1.86
C PHE A 133 -0.88 -0.20 -1.15
N CYS A 134 -1.27 -1.24 -1.87
CA CYS A 134 -1.82 -2.43 -1.25
C CYS A 134 -1.52 -3.73 -1.99
N ASP A 135 -1.55 -4.81 -1.22
CA ASP A 135 -1.55 -6.17 -1.70
C ASP A 135 -2.71 -6.98 -1.09
N LEU A 136 -3.03 -8.09 -1.75
CA LEU A 136 -3.95 -9.09 -1.24
C LEU A 136 -3.14 -10.31 -0.79
N GLY A 137 -2.14 -10.12 0.08
CA GLY A 137 -1.32 -11.18 0.64
C GLY A 137 -1.79 -11.75 1.98
N VAL A 138 -0.87 -12.38 2.69
CA VAL A 138 -1.04 -12.91 4.06
C VAL A 138 -0.89 -11.84 5.13
N GLY A 139 -0.43 -10.64 4.75
CA GLY A 139 -0.15 -9.52 5.64
C GLY A 139 1.16 -9.66 6.41
N ILE A 140 1.68 -8.53 6.88
CA ILE A 140 2.91 -8.40 7.68
C ILE A 140 2.95 -9.43 8.83
N PRO A 141 1.95 -9.51 9.74
CA PRO A 141 2.00 -10.46 10.87
C PRO A 141 2.27 -11.92 10.48
N ASN A 142 1.67 -12.38 9.38
CA ASN A 142 1.80 -13.77 8.93
C ASN A 142 3.01 -13.99 8.01
N SER A 143 3.64 -12.92 7.52
CA SER A 143 4.89 -13.04 6.77
C SER A 143 6.12 -13.14 7.68
N LEU A 144 6.04 -12.62 8.92
CA LEU A 144 7.16 -12.58 9.87
C LEU A 144 7.84 -13.94 10.14
N PRO A 145 7.11 -15.07 10.30
CA PRO A 145 7.73 -16.37 10.54
C PRO A 145 8.67 -16.84 9.42
N TYR A 146 8.50 -16.29 8.22
CA TYR A 146 9.22 -16.65 7.01
C TYR A 146 10.30 -15.62 6.65
N SER A 147 10.57 -14.66 7.53
CA SER A 147 11.63 -13.67 7.31
C SER A 147 13.02 -14.33 7.34
N ASP A 148 13.86 -13.94 6.40
CA ASP A 148 15.29 -14.31 6.36
C ASP A 148 16.11 -13.49 7.38
N ASP A 149 15.52 -12.49 8.03
CA ASP A 149 16.17 -11.72 9.10
C ASP A 149 16.20 -12.55 10.40
N GLU A 150 17.39 -13.02 10.78
CA GLU A 150 17.58 -13.80 12.00
C GLU A 150 17.18 -13.07 13.28
N GLY A 151 17.48 -11.78 13.39
CA GLY A 151 17.16 -10.99 14.58
C GLY A 151 15.65 -10.87 14.74
N TRP A 152 14.96 -10.64 13.64
CA TRP A 152 13.51 -10.58 13.59
C TRP A 152 12.87 -11.94 13.87
N ARG A 153 13.39 -13.01 13.26
CA ARG A 153 12.91 -14.37 13.49
C ARG A 153 13.09 -14.78 14.95
N LYS A 154 14.24 -14.45 15.56
CA LYS A 154 14.51 -14.67 17.00
C LYS A 154 13.52 -13.89 17.87
N TRP A 155 13.29 -12.60 17.58
CA TRP A 155 12.31 -11.79 18.30
C TRP A 155 10.90 -12.40 18.22
N TYR A 156 10.46 -12.76 17.01
CA TYR A 156 9.18 -13.42 16.80
C TYR A 156 9.07 -14.74 17.56
N LEU A 157 10.10 -15.59 17.54
CA LEU A 157 10.13 -16.87 18.26
C LEU A 157 10.02 -16.68 19.78
N VAL A 158 10.71 -15.68 20.33
CA VAL A 158 10.62 -15.32 21.75
C VAL A 158 9.20 -14.88 22.09
N MET A 159 8.63 -13.95 21.31
CA MET A 159 7.24 -13.52 21.47
C MET A 159 6.26 -14.69 21.34
N SER A 160 6.56 -15.64 20.46
CA SER A 160 5.76 -16.84 20.26
C SER A 160 5.79 -17.77 21.46
N ARG A 161 6.96 -18.00 22.05
CA ARG A 161 7.16 -18.83 23.26
C ARG A 161 6.35 -18.32 24.44
N PHE A 162 6.24 -17.00 24.60
CA PHE A 162 5.48 -16.38 25.69
C PHE A 162 4.01 -16.09 25.32
N GLY A 163 3.53 -16.56 24.16
CA GLY A 163 2.16 -16.28 23.70
C GLY A 163 1.89 -14.83 23.33
N LEU A 164 2.91 -13.95 23.36
CA LEU A 164 2.79 -12.52 23.13
C LEU A 164 2.47 -12.16 21.66
N HIS A 165 2.78 -13.05 20.72
CA HIS A 165 2.34 -12.93 19.32
C HIS A 165 0.81 -12.97 19.17
N LYS A 166 0.08 -13.50 20.15
CA LYS A 166 -1.39 -13.51 20.17
C LYS A 166 -1.99 -12.19 20.66
N LEU A 167 -1.16 -11.24 21.07
CA LEU A 167 -1.60 -9.95 21.63
C LEU A 167 -2.05 -8.95 20.58
N GLY A 168 -2.10 -9.32 19.29
CA GLY A 168 -2.63 -8.47 18.23
C GLY A 168 -1.71 -8.31 17.03
N ASP A 169 -2.30 -8.14 15.85
CA ASP A 169 -1.58 -7.87 14.61
C ASP A 169 -0.90 -6.49 14.70
N ALA A 170 -1.54 -5.52 15.36
CA ALA A 170 -1.01 -4.17 15.56
C ALA A 170 0.34 -4.15 16.27
N ARG A 171 0.52 -5.02 17.28
CA ARG A 171 1.78 -5.14 18.02
C ARG A 171 2.90 -5.72 17.15
N LEU A 172 2.57 -6.69 16.30
CA LEU A 172 3.53 -7.28 15.36
C LEU A 172 3.93 -6.27 14.28
N ILE A 173 2.99 -5.46 13.79
CA ILE A 173 3.25 -4.35 12.88
C ILE A 173 4.17 -3.31 13.51
N ASN A 174 3.85 -2.82 14.71
CA ASN A 174 4.68 -1.85 15.44
C ASN A 174 6.08 -2.42 15.70
N GLY A 175 6.18 -3.68 16.10
CA GLY A 175 7.47 -4.37 16.25
C GLY A 175 8.28 -4.36 14.95
N ALA A 176 7.65 -4.63 13.80
CA ALA A 176 8.32 -4.70 12.50
C ALA A 176 8.89 -3.34 12.11
N ILE A 177 8.11 -2.27 12.33
CA ILE A 177 8.57 -0.89 12.12
C ILE A 177 9.77 -0.58 13.02
N ARG A 178 9.68 -0.87 14.33
CA ARG A 178 10.75 -0.60 15.30
C ARG A 178 12.02 -1.39 15.03
N HIS A 179 11.91 -2.67 14.67
CA HIS A 179 13.07 -3.49 14.32
C HIS A 179 13.78 -2.96 13.08
N SER A 180 13.01 -2.62 12.04
CA SER A 180 13.55 -1.97 10.85
C SER A 180 14.27 -0.65 11.19
N LYS A 181 13.71 0.20 12.08
CA LYS A 181 14.39 1.42 12.60
C LYS A 181 15.74 1.13 13.25
N THR A 182 15.85 0.07 14.06
CA THR A 182 17.14 -0.26 14.71
C THR A 182 18.19 -0.76 13.71
N ARG A 183 17.75 -1.43 12.64
CA ARG A 183 18.60 -1.92 11.56
C ARG A 183 19.01 -0.85 10.56
N THR A 184 18.23 0.23 10.36
CA THR A 184 18.56 1.27 9.37
C THR A 184 19.91 1.94 9.63
N ARG A 185 20.43 1.85 10.86
CA ARG A 185 21.79 2.26 11.27
C ARG A 185 22.92 1.33 10.78
N GLN A 186 22.59 0.24 10.07
CA GLN A 186 23.53 -0.69 9.43
C GLN A 186 23.07 -0.97 7.97
N HIS A 187 23.98 -1.36 7.07
CA HIS A 187 23.80 -1.27 5.61
C HIS A 187 22.75 -2.23 4.97
N ASN A 188 22.06 -1.71 3.93
CA ASN A 188 21.43 -2.30 2.73
C ASN A 188 20.58 -3.60 2.79
N ARG A 189 19.35 -3.53 3.32
CA ARG A 189 18.07 -4.16 2.88
C ARG A 189 17.02 -4.04 3.99
N GLY A 190 15.73 -3.97 3.65
CA GLY A 190 14.61 -3.95 4.62
C GLY A 190 14.26 -2.58 5.20
N LYS A 191 14.54 -1.46 4.49
CA LYS A 191 14.43 -0.09 5.03
C LYS A 191 13.17 0.66 4.61
N GLY A 192 12.57 0.33 3.48
CA GLY A 192 11.67 1.26 2.79
C GLY A 192 10.33 1.54 3.48
N LEU A 193 9.74 0.58 4.19
CA LEU A 193 8.50 0.84 4.96
C LEU A 193 8.75 1.83 6.10
N THR A 194 9.84 1.65 6.84
CA THR A 194 10.26 2.56 7.89
C THR A 194 10.68 3.90 7.33
N GLN A 195 11.38 3.91 6.19
CA GLN A 195 11.81 5.13 5.53
C GLN A 195 10.60 5.98 5.11
N ILE A 196 9.55 5.39 4.50
CA ILE A 196 8.29 6.12 4.25
C ILE A 196 7.74 6.69 5.55
N VAL A 197 7.64 5.88 6.61
CA VAL A 197 7.08 6.35 7.88
C VAL A 197 7.90 7.50 8.47
N GLU A 198 9.23 7.39 8.48
CA GLU A 198 10.14 8.41 9.03
C GLU A 198 10.12 9.70 8.20
N THR A 199 10.27 9.58 6.88
CA THR A 199 10.23 10.69 5.93
C THR A 199 8.91 11.45 6.02
N ILE A 200 7.78 10.73 6.06
CA ILE A 200 6.46 11.35 6.14
C ILE A 200 6.23 11.99 7.50
N ASN A 201 6.66 11.34 8.59
CA ASN A 201 6.53 11.89 9.93
C ASN A 201 7.47 13.07 10.20
N ALA A 202 8.51 13.25 9.39
CA ALA A 202 9.38 14.43 9.40
C ALA A 202 8.78 15.63 8.63
N SER A 203 7.79 15.39 7.75
CA SER A 203 7.04 16.44 7.09
C SER A 203 5.93 16.95 8.00
N GLU A 204 5.86 18.26 8.21
CA GLU A 204 4.75 18.89 8.92
C GLU A 204 3.42 18.55 8.22
N GLY A 205 2.40 18.14 8.98
CA GLY A 205 1.12 17.69 8.42
C GLY A 205 1.18 16.34 7.69
N GLY A 206 2.32 15.66 7.72
CA GLY A 206 2.50 14.33 7.17
C GLY A 206 1.82 13.25 8.01
N THR A 207 1.23 12.26 7.34
CA THR A 207 0.58 11.11 8.02
C THR A 207 0.91 9.83 7.27
N ALA A 208 1.46 8.85 7.97
CA ALA A 208 1.65 7.50 7.46
C ALA A 208 0.75 6.52 8.22
N ILE A 209 0.04 5.67 7.49
CA ILE A 209 -0.85 4.65 8.05
C ILE A 209 -0.51 3.31 7.41
N LEU A 210 -0.37 2.28 8.24
CA LEU A 210 -0.12 0.92 7.83
C LEU A 210 -1.23 0.04 8.40
N LEU A 211 -2.00 -0.61 7.53
CA LEU A 211 -2.98 -1.60 7.92
C LEU A 211 -2.51 -2.96 7.42
N SER A 212 -2.54 -3.96 8.28
CA SER A 212 -2.24 -5.32 7.86
C SER A 212 -3.04 -6.32 8.67
N ASN A 213 -3.82 -7.14 7.97
CA ASN A 213 -4.79 -8.04 8.59
C ASN A 213 -5.72 -7.29 9.56
N ARG A 214 -5.69 -7.58 10.87
CA ARG A 214 -6.49 -6.87 11.87
C ARG A 214 -5.82 -5.59 12.37
N GLY A 215 -4.50 -5.53 12.32
CA GLY A 215 -3.73 -4.48 12.94
C GLY A 215 -3.66 -3.23 12.08
N TRP A 216 -3.62 -2.08 12.73
CA TRP A 216 -3.23 -0.83 12.11
C TRP A 216 -2.19 -0.11 12.96
N TYR A 217 -1.38 0.70 12.30
CA TYR A 217 -0.39 1.60 12.88
C TYR A 217 -0.49 2.95 12.16
N GLN A 218 -0.38 4.04 12.89
CA GLN A 218 -0.33 5.40 12.36
C GLN A 218 0.84 6.15 12.98
N ALA A 219 1.60 6.84 12.14
CA ALA A 219 2.53 7.89 12.54
C ALA A 219 2.02 9.23 11.99
N LYS A 220 1.84 10.20 12.88
CA LYS A 220 1.38 11.55 12.53
C LYS A 220 1.94 12.55 13.53
N ASP A 221 2.56 13.62 13.03
CA ASP A 221 3.08 14.73 13.84
C ASP A 221 3.97 14.25 15.01
N GLY A 222 4.84 13.28 14.77
CA GLY A 222 5.71 12.71 15.80
C GLY A 222 5.06 11.65 16.70
N ASN A 223 3.74 11.48 16.63
CA ASN A 223 2.99 10.54 17.47
C ASN A 223 2.75 9.21 16.74
N GLU A 224 3.01 8.11 17.43
CA GLU A 224 2.76 6.75 16.95
C GLU A 224 1.59 6.14 17.72
N THR A 225 0.55 5.71 17.01
CA THR A 225 -0.59 4.98 17.59
C THR A 225 -0.83 3.69 16.81
N TYR A 226 -1.34 2.66 17.46
CA TYR A 226 -1.64 1.38 16.82
C TYR A 226 -2.67 0.62 17.66
N ASP A 227 -3.56 -0.10 16.98
CA ASP A 227 -4.56 -0.97 17.61
C ASP A 227 -5.07 -2.01 16.59
N ASP A 228 -5.91 -2.93 17.03
CA ASP A 228 -6.52 -3.96 16.20
C ASP A 228 -7.99 -3.65 15.91
N TYR A 229 -8.38 -3.84 14.65
CA TYR A 229 -9.77 -3.97 14.26
C TYR A 229 -10.30 -5.37 14.55
N GLN A 230 -11.64 -5.49 14.67
CA GLN A 230 -12.29 -6.79 14.86
C GLN A 230 -12.14 -7.75 13.67
N ARG A 231 -12.00 -7.20 12.45
CA ARG A 231 -11.96 -7.97 11.20
C ARG A 231 -10.67 -7.70 10.45
N SER A 232 -10.16 -8.76 9.84
CA SER A 232 -8.97 -8.71 8.99
C SER A 232 -9.33 -8.15 7.62
N ILE A 233 -8.50 -7.23 7.10
CA ILE A 233 -8.55 -6.83 5.69
C ILE A 233 -7.99 -7.91 4.75
N ASN A 234 -7.29 -8.91 5.30
CA ASN A 234 -6.54 -9.96 4.60
C ASN A 234 -5.61 -9.34 3.55
N GLY A 235 -4.38 -8.99 3.96
CA GLY A 235 -3.41 -8.28 3.13
C GLY A 235 -2.83 -7.08 3.86
N THR A 236 -2.17 -6.20 3.11
CA THR A 236 -1.52 -5.01 3.64
C THR A 236 -1.91 -3.78 2.82
N ILE A 237 -2.14 -2.66 3.50
CA ILE A 237 -2.34 -1.32 2.94
C ILE A 237 -1.32 -0.39 3.59
N ILE A 238 -0.55 0.32 2.77
CA ILE A 238 0.36 1.38 3.19
C ILE A 238 -0.20 2.67 2.61
N THR A 239 -0.55 3.61 3.46
CA THR A 239 -1.01 4.94 3.07
C THR A 239 -0.04 5.96 3.59
N TRP A 240 0.28 6.96 2.77
CA TRP A 240 0.89 8.17 3.28
C TRP A 240 0.28 9.40 2.64
N GLN A 241 0.32 10.48 3.40
CA GLN A 241 -0.13 11.79 3.02
C GLN A 241 0.94 12.80 3.42
N MET A 242 1.23 13.75 2.54
CA MET A 242 2.14 14.86 2.81
C MET A 242 1.68 16.12 2.08
N PRO A 243 2.00 17.32 2.59
CA PRO A 243 1.85 18.54 1.83
C PRO A 243 2.76 18.55 0.60
N LEU A 244 2.26 19.08 -0.50
CA LEU A 244 3.05 19.49 -1.65
C LEU A 244 3.55 20.90 -1.40
N VAL A 245 4.79 21.20 -1.79
CA VAL A 245 5.27 22.59 -1.80
C VAL A 245 4.42 23.37 -2.80
N ALA A 246 4.03 24.60 -2.46
CA ALA A 246 3.23 25.44 -3.35
C ALA A 246 3.91 25.54 -4.72
N ARG A 247 3.15 25.27 -5.80
CA ARG A 247 3.65 25.52 -7.15
C ARG A 247 3.96 27.01 -7.25
N PRO A 248 5.13 27.43 -7.74
CA PRO A 248 5.29 28.82 -8.17
C PRO A 248 4.16 29.11 -9.14
N GLU A 249 3.41 30.20 -8.92
CA GLU A 249 2.39 30.62 -9.86
C GLU A 249 3.07 30.82 -11.23
N SER A 250 2.57 30.12 -12.25
CA SER A 250 3.01 30.23 -13.64
C SER A 250 2.42 31.47 -14.30
#